data_AF-A0A2P8QEC3-F1
#
_entry.id   AF-A0A2P8QEC3-F1
#
_cell.length_a   1.000
_cell.length_b   1.000
_cell.length_c   1.000
_cell.angle_alpha   90.00
_cell.angle_beta   90.00
_cell.angle_gamma   90.00
#
_symmetry.space_group_name_H-M   'P 1'
#
loop_
_entity.id
_entity.type
_entity.pdbx_description
1 polymer ?
#
loop_
_entity_poly.entity_id
_entity_poly.type
_entity_poly.pdbx_seq_one_letter_code
_entity_poly.pdbx_strand_id
1 'polypeptide(L)'
;MSTPTSLLRAFRPQVQERFYDFYEELRSNDDLFWDRTLRAWVATGHAVVSKAAGDPGLSSVRYPDIEDVPEELRPLARVLSRQMLYNDAPDHPRLRALISKAFAPRAVQTLRGRIVEAVDRIITGAVPAGRMDIVADLARPLPLTIICDLLDVPEEDRPALASWSEPIAEAIGNSRLDADRNREASQSMTDMLAYFRELLSRRDIPPSPYTLRALVGAQAENTDQDLDELLANCALLLIAGHETTTHFIGNATLALLRHPHAADQLRSRPDLMPAAVEELLRYDAPVQLMLRRARRDLDLAGRTITEGQTVLLVGGAANRDPAVFPDPHVLDFERPGARHMSFGHGPHFCLGAALARLEGAIVLETLLTRLPGLRLDGAAPQWQRSLNFRGLTRLDVAFTPPSDEHHRGTPTVLSAGSPYGVGSAPHAGSCPVRPGPGQVADA
;
A
#
# COMPACT_ATOMS: atom_id res chain seq x y z
N MET A 1 5.92 19.82 -33.62
CA MET A 1 5.57 20.27 -32.25
C MET A 1 5.54 19.01 -31.38
N SER A 2 6.40 18.90 -30.36
CA SER A 2 6.33 17.75 -29.45
C SER A 2 4.98 17.76 -28.74
N THR A 3 4.35 16.60 -28.63
CA THR A 3 3.12 16.43 -27.85
C THR A 3 3.38 16.91 -26.42
N PRO A 4 2.53 17.74 -25.82
CA PRO A 4 2.74 18.18 -24.43
C PRO A 4 2.86 16.95 -23.52
N THR A 5 3.93 16.91 -22.74
CA THR A 5 4.14 15.87 -21.72
C THR A 5 3.00 15.94 -20.71
N SER A 6 2.25 14.84 -20.57
CA SER A 6 1.16 14.76 -19.60
C SER A 6 1.08 13.39 -18.93
N LEU A 7 0.82 13.39 -17.63
CA LEU A 7 0.64 12.17 -16.84
C LEU A 7 -0.55 11.34 -17.34
N LEU A 8 -1.54 11.95 -18.00
CA LEU A 8 -2.69 11.25 -18.58
C LEU A 8 -2.33 10.20 -19.63
N ARG A 9 -1.11 10.26 -20.21
CA ARG A 9 -0.61 9.21 -21.11
C ARG A 9 -0.52 7.85 -20.42
N ALA A 10 -0.41 7.81 -19.09
CA ALA A 10 -0.45 6.58 -18.30
C ALA A 10 -1.71 5.73 -18.58
N PHE A 11 -2.85 6.32 -18.95
CA PHE A 11 -4.05 5.54 -19.27
C PHE A 11 -3.96 4.72 -20.58
N ARG A 12 -2.99 5.01 -21.45
CA ARG A 12 -2.87 4.33 -22.74
C ARG A 12 -2.39 2.89 -22.50
N PRO A 13 -3.06 1.86 -23.05
CA PRO A 13 -2.62 0.48 -22.88
C PRO A 13 -1.15 0.24 -23.26
N GLN A 14 -0.67 0.91 -24.31
CA GLN A 14 0.71 0.79 -24.79
C GLN A 14 1.75 1.35 -23.80
N VAL A 15 1.34 2.23 -22.88
CA VAL A 15 2.21 2.79 -21.84
C VAL A 15 2.33 1.84 -20.65
N GLN A 16 1.36 0.96 -20.41
CA GLN A 16 1.35 0.10 -19.21
C GLN A 16 2.48 -0.94 -19.18
N GLU A 17 2.91 -1.44 -20.34
CA GLU A 17 4.05 -2.36 -20.45
C GLU A 17 5.39 -1.67 -20.27
N ARG A 18 5.50 -0.39 -20.71
CA ARG A 18 6.72 0.44 -20.65
C ARG A 18 6.55 1.61 -19.68
N PHE A 19 5.86 1.33 -18.57
CA PHE A 19 5.36 2.36 -17.68
C PHE A 19 6.48 3.17 -17.01
N TYR A 20 7.59 2.51 -16.67
CA TYR A 20 8.74 3.17 -16.06
C TYR A 20 9.62 3.90 -17.07
N ASP A 21 9.67 3.48 -18.35
CA ASP A 21 10.27 4.27 -19.43
C ASP A 21 9.50 5.59 -19.63
N PHE A 22 8.17 5.54 -19.52
CA PHE A 22 7.34 6.73 -19.56
C PHE A 22 7.63 7.67 -18.38
N TYR A 23 7.85 7.16 -17.17
CA TYR A 23 8.27 8.00 -16.04
C TYR A 23 9.67 8.58 -16.19
N GLU A 24 10.59 7.85 -16.81
CA GLU A 24 11.90 8.40 -17.19
C GLU A 24 11.74 9.54 -18.19
N GLU A 25 10.89 9.38 -19.21
CA GLU A 25 10.53 10.46 -20.15
C GLU A 25 9.96 11.67 -19.39
N LEU A 26 9.02 11.47 -18.46
CA LEU A 26 8.45 12.56 -17.64
C LEU A 26 9.56 13.30 -16.87
N ARG A 27 10.37 12.58 -16.11
CA ARG A 27 11.43 13.13 -15.26
C ARG A 27 12.55 13.80 -16.05
N SER A 28 12.83 13.35 -17.28
CA SER A 28 13.82 13.98 -18.16
C SER A 28 13.47 15.44 -18.53
N ASN A 29 12.21 15.86 -18.36
CA ASN A 29 11.82 17.26 -18.55
C ASN A 29 12.25 18.14 -17.38
N ASP A 30 11.88 17.75 -16.16
CA ASP A 30 12.20 18.41 -14.88
C ASP A 30 11.73 17.50 -13.73
N ASP A 31 12.33 17.63 -12.55
CA ASP A 31 11.87 16.93 -11.34
C ASP A 31 10.50 17.45 -10.87
N LEU A 32 10.14 18.68 -11.26
CA LEU A 32 8.86 19.33 -11.02
C LEU A 32 8.44 20.17 -12.23
N PHE A 33 7.34 19.79 -12.88
CA PHE A 33 6.82 20.52 -14.05
C PHE A 33 5.31 20.76 -13.99
N TRP A 34 4.83 21.73 -14.76
CA TRP A 34 3.40 22.02 -14.87
C TRP A 34 2.76 21.23 -16.01
N ASP A 35 1.86 20.30 -15.69
CA ASP A 35 1.02 19.61 -16.67
C ASP A 35 -0.19 20.47 -17.02
N ARG A 36 -0.17 21.08 -18.22
CA ARG A 36 -1.25 21.96 -18.70
C ARG A 36 -2.59 21.25 -18.88
N THR A 37 -2.57 19.93 -19.14
CA THR A 37 -3.79 19.14 -19.38
C THR A 37 -4.48 18.82 -18.07
N LEU A 38 -3.70 18.51 -17.04
CA LEU A 38 -4.20 18.28 -15.68
C LEU A 38 -4.40 19.57 -14.89
N ARG A 39 -3.79 20.68 -15.34
CA ARG A 39 -3.72 21.95 -14.60
C ARG A 39 -3.19 21.74 -13.18
N ALA A 40 -2.11 20.95 -13.09
CA ALA A 40 -1.47 20.58 -11.84
C ALA A 40 0.04 20.54 -12.00
N TRP A 41 0.75 20.77 -10.90
CA TRP A 41 2.17 20.45 -10.81
C TRP A 41 2.36 18.94 -10.71
N VAL A 42 3.38 18.41 -11.38
CA VAL A 42 3.74 16.99 -11.36
C VAL A 42 5.18 16.88 -10.86
N ALA A 43 5.36 16.27 -9.69
CA ALA A 43 6.66 16.01 -9.09
C ALA A 43 7.07 14.55 -9.35
N THR A 44 8.25 14.33 -9.92
CA THR A 44 8.75 13.00 -10.28
C THR A 44 10.10 12.66 -9.66
N GLY A 45 10.91 13.67 -9.33
CA GLY A 45 12.19 13.49 -8.63
C GLY A 45 11.98 13.10 -7.16
N HIS A 46 12.80 12.19 -6.65
CA HIS A 46 12.65 11.61 -5.31
C HIS A 46 12.75 12.66 -4.22
N ALA A 47 13.74 13.55 -4.29
CA ALA A 47 13.93 14.62 -3.31
C ALA A 47 12.72 15.56 -3.24
N VAL A 48 12.15 15.93 -4.39
CA VAL A 48 10.98 16.81 -4.48
C VAL A 48 9.74 16.11 -3.91
N VAL A 49 9.50 14.87 -4.31
CA VAL A 49 8.37 14.05 -3.86
C VAL A 49 8.44 13.82 -2.34
N SER A 50 9.59 13.43 -1.80
CA SER A 50 9.76 13.17 -0.37
C SER A 50 9.59 14.45 0.45
N LYS A 51 10.17 15.58 0.01
CA LYS A 51 10.01 16.88 0.68
C LYS A 51 8.54 17.30 0.70
N ALA A 52 7.89 17.27 -0.46
CA ALA A 52 6.50 17.69 -0.62
C ALA A 52 5.51 16.82 0.18
N ALA A 53 5.76 15.51 0.27
CA ALA A 53 4.89 14.60 1.01
C ALA A 53 4.81 14.91 2.51
N GLY A 54 5.86 15.48 3.10
CA GLY A 54 5.94 15.87 4.51
C GLY A 54 5.79 17.37 4.78
N ASP A 55 5.59 18.20 3.75
CA ASP A 55 5.54 19.66 3.88
C ASP A 55 4.17 20.12 4.40
N PRO A 56 4.08 20.82 5.56
CA PRO A 56 2.82 21.38 6.03
C PRO A 56 2.29 22.53 5.14
N GLY A 57 3.02 23.03 4.15
CA GLY A 57 2.46 23.91 3.11
C GLY A 57 1.52 23.19 2.16
N LEU A 58 1.56 21.85 2.13
CA LEU A 58 0.88 21.00 1.17
C LEU A 58 -0.15 20.08 1.88
N SER A 59 -1.42 20.39 1.69
CA SER A 59 -2.57 19.69 2.29
C SER A 59 -2.86 18.36 1.64
N SER A 60 -3.31 17.37 2.43
CA SER A 60 -3.88 16.12 1.94
C SER A 60 -5.39 16.20 1.65
N VAL A 61 -6.05 17.34 1.92
CA VAL A 61 -7.48 17.53 1.68
C VAL A 61 -7.79 17.38 0.19
N ARG A 62 -8.58 16.35 -0.14
CA ARG A 62 -8.94 16.01 -1.52
C ARG A 62 -10.05 16.89 -2.08
N TYR A 63 -11.09 17.15 -1.28
CA TYR A 63 -12.26 17.94 -1.66
C TYR A 63 -12.43 19.11 -0.67
N PRO A 64 -11.79 20.27 -0.93
CA PRO A 64 -11.91 21.43 -0.05
C PRO A 64 -13.30 22.07 -0.11
N ASP A 65 -13.95 21.98 -1.27
CA ASP A 65 -15.34 22.36 -1.46
C ASP A 65 -16.10 21.16 -2.03
N ILE A 66 -17.07 20.66 -1.24
CA ILE A 66 -17.90 19.50 -1.63
C ILE A 66 -18.92 19.91 -2.69
N GLU A 67 -19.33 21.17 -2.74
CA GLU A 67 -20.37 21.62 -3.68
C GLU A 67 -19.81 21.74 -5.11
N ASP A 68 -18.49 21.94 -5.24
CA ASP A 68 -17.75 21.88 -6.51
C ASP A 68 -17.57 20.44 -7.06
N VAL A 69 -17.84 19.42 -6.25
CA VAL A 69 -17.78 18.01 -6.68
C VAL A 69 -19.03 17.67 -7.49
N PRO A 70 -18.91 16.89 -8.60
CA PRO A 70 -20.07 16.38 -9.35
C PRO A 70 -21.11 15.75 -8.41
N GLU A 71 -22.39 16.04 -8.63
CA GLU A 71 -23.49 15.68 -7.74
C GLU A 71 -23.48 14.19 -7.38
N GLU A 72 -23.23 13.34 -8.39
CA GLU A 72 -23.17 11.89 -8.29
C GLU A 72 -22.06 11.39 -7.36
N LEU A 73 -20.98 12.16 -7.21
CA LEU A 73 -19.79 11.81 -6.43
C LEU A 73 -19.79 12.47 -5.04
N ARG A 74 -20.68 13.45 -4.78
CA ARG A 74 -20.75 14.15 -3.48
C ARG A 74 -20.95 13.21 -2.29
N PRO A 75 -21.80 12.15 -2.34
CA PRO A 75 -21.93 11.23 -1.22
C PRO A 75 -20.60 10.57 -0.86
N LEU A 76 -19.86 10.05 -1.86
CA LEU A 76 -18.52 9.51 -1.63
C LEU A 76 -17.58 10.59 -1.08
N ALA A 77 -17.57 11.79 -1.67
CA ALA A 77 -16.69 12.88 -1.24
C ALA A 77 -16.88 13.28 0.23
N ARG A 78 -18.14 13.31 0.72
CA ARG A 78 -18.46 13.59 2.14
C ARG A 78 -17.94 12.51 3.09
N VAL A 79 -17.89 11.25 2.65
CA VAL A 79 -17.30 10.16 3.44
C VAL A 79 -15.77 10.28 3.43
N LEU A 80 -15.17 10.50 2.26
CA LEU A 80 -13.72 10.66 2.13
C LEU A 80 -13.21 11.84 2.98
N SER A 81 -13.94 12.96 3.07
CA SER A 81 -13.55 14.09 3.92
C SER A 81 -13.49 13.77 5.42
N ARG A 82 -14.10 12.67 5.87
CA ARG A 82 -14.07 12.20 7.27
C ARG A 82 -12.96 11.17 7.53
N GLN A 83 -12.23 10.75 6.50
CA GLN A 83 -11.15 9.78 6.61
C GLN A 83 -9.82 10.45 6.97
N MET A 84 -9.02 9.81 7.81
CA MET A 84 -7.68 10.33 8.18
C MET A 84 -6.81 10.59 6.94
N LEU A 85 -6.97 9.80 5.87
CA LEU A 85 -6.17 9.92 4.65
C LEU A 85 -6.28 11.32 4.00
N TYR A 86 -7.44 11.97 4.15
CA TYR A 86 -7.75 13.24 3.49
C TYR A 86 -7.90 14.42 4.47
N ASN A 87 -7.33 14.28 5.67
CA ASN A 87 -7.33 15.33 6.68
C ASN A 87 -5.89 15.77 6.99
N ASP A 88 -5.72 17.01 7.41
CA ASP A 88 -4.45 17.51 7.95
C ASP A 88 -4.54 17.61 9.50
N ALA A 89 -3.47 18.07 10.16
CA ALA A 89 -3.55 18.45 11.57
C ALA A 89 -4.55 19.63 11.77
N PRO A 90 -5.35 19.64 12.86
CA PRO A 90 -5.27 18.75 14.03
C PRO A 90 -6.07 17.44 13.92
N ASP A 91 -6.95 17.28 12.93
CA ASP A 91 -7.85 16.12 12.84
C ASP A 91 -7.13 14.82 12.48
N HIS A 92 -6.17 14.88 11.54
CA HIS A 92 -5.40 13.71 11.12
C HIS A 92 -4.77 12.91 12.28
N PRO A 93 -3.96 13.51 13.19
CA PRO A 93 -3.37 12.75 14.29
C PRO A 93 -4.42 12.17 15.25
N ARG A 94 -5.54 12.88 15.48
CA ARG A 94 -6.67 12.38 16.29
C ARG A 94 -7.29 11.14 15.65
N LEU A 95 -7.70 11.23 14.38
CA LEU A 95 -8.30 10.13 13.61
C LEU A 95 -7.34 8.94 13.47
N ARG A 96 -6.06 9.20 13.20
CA ARG A 96 -5.03 8.15 13.11
C ARG A 96 -4.84 7.42 14.44
N ALA A 97 -4.89 8.14 15.56
CA ALA A 97 -4.74 7.54 16.88
C ALA A 97 -5.85 6.52 17.18
N LEU A 98 -7.07 6.69 16.62
CA LEU A 98 -8.20 5.78 16.79
C LEU A 98 -7.86 4.34 16.40
N ILE A 99 -7.19 4.18 15.26
CA ILE A 99 -6.99 2.87 14.63
C ILE A 99 -5.55 2.39 14.68
N SER A 100 -4.59 3.25 15.06
CA SER A 100 -3.16 2.94 15.00
C SER A 100 -2.72 1.74 15.83
N LYS A 101 -3.41 1.46 16.95
CA LYS A 101 -3.07 0.34 17.85
C LYS A 101 -3.21 -1.02 17.17
N ALA A 102 -4.20 -1.20 16.29
CA ALA A 102 -4.39 -2.46 15.55
C ALA A 102 -3.27 -2.74 14.54
N PHE A 103 -2.55 -1.70 14.11
CA PHE A 103 -1.43 -1.80 13.17
C PHE A 103 -0.06 -1.68 13.84
N ALA A 104 -0.01 -1.68 15.18
CA ALA A 104 1.26 -1.73 15.90
C ALA A 104 2.00 -3.03 15.57
N PRO A 105 3.35 -3.04 15.51
CA PRO A 105 4.11 -4.23 15.10
C PRO A 105 3.76 -5.50 15.86
N ARG A 106 3.50 -5.41 17.17
CA ARG A 106 3.08 -6.56 17.98
C ARG A 106 1.71 -7.11 17.57
N ALA A 107 0.74 -6.23 17.29
CA ALA A 107 -0.59 -6.63 16.83
C ALA A 107 -0.51 -7.25 15.43
N VAL A 108 0.29 -6.68 14.52
CA VAL A 108 0.51 -7.27 13.19
C VAL A 108 1.13 -8.67 13.27
N GLN A 109 2.08 -8.90 14.19
CA GLN A 109 2.69 -10.23 14.32
C GLN A 109 1.72 -11.30 14.82
N THR A 110 0.64 -10.96 15.54
CA THR A 110 -0.36 -11.98 15.93
C THR A 110 -1.16 -12.48 14.72
N LEU A 111 -1.21 -11.71 13.63
CA LEU A 111 -1.85 -12.12 12.37
C LEU A 111 -1.01 -13.09 11.54
N ARG A 112 0.29 -13.27 11.84
CA ARG A 112 1.19 -14.14 11.06
C ARG A 112 0.64 -15.54 10.87
N GLY A 113 0.19 -16.19 11.95
CA GLY A 113 -0.38 -17.54 11.87
C GLY A 113 -1.58 -17.59 10.93
N ARG A 114 -2.43 -16.56 10.98
CA ARG A 114 -3.64 -16.48 10.16
C ARG A 114 -3.34 -16.23 8.68
N ILE A 115 -2.34 -15.40 8.39
CA ILE A 115 -1.85 -15.19 7.02
C ILE A 115 -1.28 -16.49 6.44
N VAL A 116 -0.44 -17.21 7.21
CA VAL A 116 0.11 -18.50 6.78
C VAL A 116 -1.01 -19.50 6.49
N GLU A 117 -1.99 -19.65 7.38
CA GLU A 117 -3.14 -20.55 7.19
C GLU A 117 -3.96 -20.18 5.95
N ALA A 118 -4.20 -18.90 5.69
CA ALA A 118 -4.94 -18.43 4.52
C ALA A 118 -4.18 -18.73 3.22
N VAL A 119 -2.89 -18.41 3.18
CA VAL A 119 -2.01 -18.73 2.05
C VAL A 119 -1.94 -20.24 1.82
N ASP A 120 -1.73 -21.04 2.86
CA ASP A 120 -1.64 -22.49 2.76
C ASP A 120 -2.91 -23.12 2.21
N ARG A 121 -4.09 -22.63 2.63
CA ARG A 121 -5.39 -23.08 2.14
C ARG A 121 -5.54 -22.82 0.64
N ILE A 122 -5.23 -21.59 0.21
CA ILE A 122 -5.29 -21.17 -1.20
C ILE A 122 -4.34 -22.03 -2.05
N ILE A 123 -3.08 -22.12 -1.63
CA ILE A 123 -2.04 -22.83 -2.38
C ILE A 123 -2.35 -24.32 -2.45
N THR A 124 -2.81 -24.94 -1.36
CA THR A 124 -3.18 -26.36 -1.34
C THR A 124 -4.35 -26.66 -2.29
N GLY A 125 -5.31 -25.74 -2.44
CA GLY A 125 -6.39 -25.87 -3.42
C GLY A 125 -5.93 -25.76 -4.88
N ALA A 126 -4.92 -24.93 -5.15
CA ALA A 126 -4.40 -24.72 -6.51
C ALA A 126 -3.41 -25.79 -6.96
N VAL A 127 -2.65 -26.39 -6.02
CA VAL A 127 -1.57 -27.34 -6.30
C VAL A 127 -1.96 -28.49 -7.26
N PRO A 128 -3.10 -29.18 -7.10
CA PRO A 128 -3.50 -30.28 -7.98
C PRO A 128 -3.70 -29.87 -9.44
N ALA A 129 -4.08 -28.61 -9.71
CA ALA A 129 -4.32 -28.13 -11.07
C ALA A 129 -3.02 -27.80 -11.82
N GLY A 130 -1.90 -27.58 -11.12
CA GLY A 130 -0.63 -27.16 -11.72
C GLY A 130 -0.65 -25.77 -12.34
N ARG A 131 -1.71 -24.99 -12.10
CA ARG A 131 -1.93 -23.65 -12.66
C ARG A 131 -2.86 -22.83 -11.78
N MET A 132 -2.71 -21.50 -11.81
CA MET A 132 -3.62 -20.55 -11.17
C MET A 132 -3.53 -19.15 -11.76
N ASP A 133 -4.55 -18.33 -11.55
CA ASP A 133 -4.46 -16.88 -11.72
C ASP A 133 -4.01 -16.28 -10.39
N ILE A 134 -2.76 -15.80 -10.30
CA ILE A 134 -2.21 -15.20 -9.08
C ILE A 134 -3.11 -14.10 -8.54
N VAL A 135 -3.75 -13.30 -9.42
CA VAL A 135 -4.56 -12.17 -8.98
C VAL A 135 -5.86 -12.66 -8.37
N ALA A 136 -6.63 -13.45 -9.12
CA ALA A 136 -7.96 -13.90 -8.71
C ALA A 136 -7.91 -14.94 -7.58
N ASP A 137 -6.96 -15.88 -7.65
CA ASP A 137 -6.94 -17.04 -6.75
C ASP A 137 -6.17 -16.78 -5.46
N LEU A 138 -5.24 -15.80 -5.44
CA LEU A 138 -4.35 -15.54 -4.29
C LEU A 138 -4.33 -14.06 -3.86
N ALA A 139 -3.93 -13.16 -4.74
CA ALA A 139 -3.60 -11.78 -4.38
C ALA A 139 -4.83 -10.96 -3.97
N ARG A 140 -6.00 -11.21 -4.55
CA ARG A 140 -7.28 -10.59 -4.13
C ARG A 140 -7.84 -11.19 -2.83
N PRO A 141 -8.05 -12.52 -2.73
CA PRO A 141 -8.73 -13.10 -1.58
C PRO A 141 -7.94 -13.00 -0.27
N LEU A 142 -6.60 -13.06 -0.32
CA LEU A 142 -5.78 -13.04 0.88
C LEU A 142 -5.87 -11.72 1.66
N PRO A 143 -5.51 -10.55 1.10
CA PRO A 143 -5.55 -9.29 1.85
C PRO A 143 -6.97 -8.93 2.30
N LEU A 144 -7.98 -9.25 1.48
CA LEU A 144 -9.38 -9.08 1.85
C LEU A 144 -9.72 -9.91 3.10
N THR A 145 -9.31 -11.18 3.13
CA THR A 145 -9.51 -12.07 4.28
C THR A 145 -8.88 -11.50 5.55
N ILE A 146 -7.66 -11.01 5.46
CA ILE A 146 -6.91 -10.50 6.62
C ILE A 146 -7.49 -9.19 7.14
N ILE A 147 -7.88 -8.26 6.26
CA ILE A 147 -8.51 -7.03 6.71
C ILE A 147 -9.92 -7.27 7.26
N CYS A 148 -10.68 -8.21 6.69
CA CYS A 148 -11.98 -8.63 7.22
C CYS A 148 -11.84 -9.27 8.60
N ASP A 149 -10.83 -10.11 8.83
CA ASP A 149 -10.52 -10.66 10.16
C ASP A 149 -10.23 -9.54 11.18
N LEU A 150 -9.50 -8.49 10.77
CA LEU A 150 -9.20 -7.33 11.63
C LEU A 150 -10.46 -6.50 11.94
N LEU A 151 -11.41 -6.44 11.01
CA LEU A 151 -12.63 -5.65 11.11
C LEU A 151 -13.83 -6.43 11.68
N ASP A 152 -13.64 -7.65 12.18
CA ASP A 152 -14.71 -8.55 12.67
C ASP A 152 -15.75 -8.94 11.59
N VAL A 153 -15.37 -8.90 10.31
CA VAL A 153 -16.29 -9.22 9.21
C VAL A 153 -16.39 -10.74 9.04
N PRO A 154 -17.59 -11.34 9.22
CA PRO A 154 -17.83 -12.77 9.02
C PRO A 154 -17.48 -13.22 7.59
N GLU A 155 -17.16 -14.51 7.42
CA GLU A 155 -16.71 -15.06 6.14
C GLU A 155 -17.79 -14.94 5.05
N GLU A 156 -19.04 -15.17 5.42
CA GLU A 156 -20.23 -15.08 4.58
C GLU A 156 -20.49 -13.68 4.00
N ASP A 157 -20.04 -12.63 4.69
CA ASP A 157 -20.29 -11.24 4.31
C ASP A 157 -19.20 -10.70 3.35
N ARG A 158 -18.01 -11.30 3.33
CA ARG A 158 -16.83 -10.80 2.59
C ARG A 158 -17.06 -10.59 1.08
N PRO A 159 -17.83 -11.44 0.37
CA PRO A 159 -18.12 -11.19 -1.05
C PRO A 159 -18.84 -9.86 -1.30
N ALA A 160 -19.73 -9.44 -0.40
CA ALA A 160 -20.42 -8.15 -0.51
C ALA A 160 -19.43 -6.99 -0.35
N LEU A 161 -18.58 -7.05 0.69
CA LEU A 161 -17.55 -6.04 0.96
C LEU A 161 -16.56 -5.92 -0.20
N ALA A 162 -16.18 -7.04 -0.83
CA ALA A 162 -15.34 -7.04 -2.03
C ALA A 162 -16.03 -6.31 -3.18
N SER A 163 -17.30 -6.62 -3.45
CA SER A 163 -18.07 -6.03 -4.56
C SER A 163 -18.27 -4.53 -4.40
N TRP A 164 -18.43 -4.03 -3.17
CA TRP A 164 -18.54 -2.60 -2.91
C TRP A 164 -17.20 -1.87 -3.00
N SER A 165 -16.08 -2.57 -2.79
CA SER A 165 -14.75 -1.94 -2.75
C SER A 165 -14.26 -1.54 -4.14
N GLU A 166 -14.54 -2.34 -5.17
CA GLU A 166 -14.02 -2.12 -6.53
C GLU A 166 -14.50 -0.79 -7.16
N PRO A 167 -15.81 -0.45 -7.17
CA PRO A 167 -16.27 0.84 -7.68
C PRO A 167 -15.69 2.04 -6.91
N ILE A 168 -15.52 1.90 -5.59
CA ILE A 168 -14.94 2.95 -4.75
C ILE A 168 -13.46 3.14 -5.07
N ALA A 169 -12.69 2.05 -5.17
CA ALA A 169 -11.28 2.09 -5.52
C ALA A 169 -11.06 2.73 -6.89
N GLU A 170 -11.94 2.44 -7.85
CA GLU A 170 -11.89 3.05 -9.16
C GLU A 170 -12.15 4.56 -9.12
N ALA A 171 -13.19 5.02 -8.40
CA ALA A 171 -13.45 6.45 -8.23
C ALA A 171 -12.30 7.19 -7.52
N ILE A 172 -11.62 6.52 -6.59
CA ILE A 172 -10.43 7.07 -5.93
C ILE A 172 -9.25 7.16 -6.90
N GLY A 173 -9.07 6.14 -7.75
CA GLY A 173 -7.94 5.98 -8.65
C GLY A 173 -8.06 6.68 -10.01
N ASN A 174 -9.27 7.07 -10.40
CA ASN A 174 -9.59 7.69 -11.68
C ASN A 174 -10.53 8.89 -11.49
N SER A 175 -10.00 10.10 -11.67
CA SER A 175 -10.77 11.34 -11.54
C SER A 175 -11.62 11.69 -12.77
N ARG A 176 -11.75 10.79 -13.75
CA ARG A 176 -12.45 11.03 -15.04
C ARG A 176 -13.54 9.99 -15.32
N LEU A 177 -14.16 9.47 -14.27
CA LEU A 177 -15.32 8.59 -14.42
C LEU A 177 -16.54 9.37 -14.90
N ASP A 178 -17.42 8.67 -15.61
CA ASP A 178 -18.74 9.19 -15.98
C ASP A 178 -19.70 9.24 -14.77
N ALA A 179 -20.88 9.84 -14.97
CA ALA A 179 -21.87 10.01 -13.93
C ALA A 179 -22.40 8.68 -13.37
N ASP A 180 -22.55 7.65 -14.21
CA ASP A 180 -23.07 6.34 -13.78
C ASP A 180 -22.10 5.66 -12.81
N ARG A 181 -20.81 5.66 -13.15
CA ARG A 181 -19.75 5.07 -12.32
C ARG A 181 -19.52 5.85 -11.03
N ASN A 182 -19.67 7.18 -11.07
CA ASN A 182 -19.65 7.99 -9.85
C ASN A 182 -20.84 7.66 -8.92
N ARG A 183 -22.04 7.45 -9.47
CA ARG A 183 -23.21 7.01 -8.68
C ARG A 183 -22.99 5.62 -8.08
N GLU A 184 -22.45 4.69 -8.85
CA GLU A 184 -22.12 3.34 -8.39
C GLU A 184 -21.13 3.34 -7.22
N ALA A 185 -20.06 4.15 -7.31
CA ALA A 185 -19.09 4.31 -6.23
C ALA A 185 -19.71 4.93 -4.97
N SER A 186 -20.54 5.97 -5.13
CA SER A 186 -21.29 6.59 -4.03
C SER A 186 -22.27 5.62 -3.36
N GLN A 187 -22.99 4.81 -4.14
CA GLN A 187 -23.90 3.79 -3.61
C GLN A 187 -23.14 2.70 -2.88
N SER A 188 -22.06 2.19 -3.45
CA SER A 188 -21.21 1.16 -2.84
C SER A 188 -20.65 1.61 -1.48
N MET A 189 -20.22 2.87 -1.38
CA MET A 189 -19.79 3.44 -0.10
C MET A 189 -20.94 3.52 0.90
N THR A 190 -22.14 3.89 0.45
CA THR A 190 -23.34 3.96 1.31
C THR A 190 -23.69 2.58 1.87
N ASP A 191 -23.69 1.55 1.03
CA ASP A 191 -23.98 0.17 1.43
C ASP A 191 -22.93 -0.36 2.41
N MET A 192 -21.65 -0.09 2.15
CA MET A 192 -20.55 -0.47 3.04
C MET A 192 -20.67 0.19 4.42
N LEU A 193 -21.02 1.48 4.50
CA LEU A 193 -21.22 2.15 5.79
C LEU A 193 -22.45 1.63 6.53
N ALA A 194 -23.54 1.32 5.81
CA ALA A 194 -24.72 0.71 6.39
C ALA A 194 -24.39 -0.66 7.00
N TYR A 195 -23.60 -1.48 6.28
CA TYR A 195 -23.11 -2.75 6.76
C TYR A 195 -22.26 -2.60 8.02
N PHE A 196 -21.25 -1.70 8.04
CA PHE A 196 -20.43 -1.52 9.24
C PHE A 196 -21.23 -1.04 10.45
N ARG A 197 -22.28 -0.22 10.24
CA ARG A 197 -23.19 0.21 11.30
C ARG A 197 -24.00 -0.97 11.86
N GLU A 198 -24.48 -1.86 11.01
CA GLU A 198 -25.14 -3.09 11.44
C GLU A 198 -24.16 -4.03 12.16
N LEU A 199 -22.96 -4.21 11.61
CA LEU A 199 -21.91 -5.06 12.17
C LEU A 199 -21.54 -4.60 13.58
N LEU A 200 -21.45 -3.30 13.85
CA LEU A 200 -21.22 -2.77 15.20
C LEU A 200 -22.35 -3.08 16.20
N SER A 201 -23.57 -3.33 15.70
CA SER A 201 -24.76 -3.58 16.52
C SER A 201 -24.97 -5.08 16.84
N ARG A 202 -24.34 -5.99 16.09
CA ARG A 202 -24.43 -7.45 16.30
C ARG A 202 -23.90 -7.83 17.70
N ARG A 203 -24.53 -8.73 18.45
CA ARG A 203 -24.06 -9.12 19.81
C ARG A 203 -23.47 -10.52 19.89
N ASP A 204 -23.64 -11.27 18.82
CA ASP A 204 -23.26 -12.65 18.58
C ASP A 204 -21.80 -12.83 18.15
N ILE A 205 -21.12 -11.74 17.76
CA ILE A 205 -19.70 -11.77 17.38
C ILE A 205 -18.83 -11.50 18.61
N PRO A 206 -18.04 -12.49 19.08
CA PRO A 206 -17.21 -12.34 20.27
C PRO A 206 -16.11 -11.28 20.04
N PRO A 207 -15.83 -10.41 21.02
CA PRO A 207 -14.77 -9.42 20.88
C PRO A 207 -13.40 -10.12 20.82
N SER A 208 -12.60 -9.85 19.78
CA SER A 208 -11.18 -10.22 19.78
C SER A 208 -10.31 -9.02 20.20
N PRO A 209 -9.17 -9.26 20.87
CA PRO A 209 -8.39 -8.20 21.52
C PRO A 209 -7.79 -7.15 20.57
N TYR A 210 -7.86 -7.36 19.25
CA TYR A 210 -7.27 -6.48 18.23
C TYR A 210 -8.26 -6.03 17.16
N THR A 211 -9.56 -6.10 17.46
CA THR A 211 -10.59 -5.90 16.45
C THR A 211 -11.19 -4.51 16.46
N LEU A 212 -11.94 -4.18 15.41
CA LEU A 212 -12.77 -2.99 15.33
C LEU A 212 -13.61 -2.80 16.60
N ARG A 213 -14.27 -3.82 17.13
CA ARG A 213 -15.03 -3.71 18.39
C ARG A 213 -14.15 -3.44 19.61
N ALA A 214 -12.94 -4.01 19.68
CA ALA A 214 -12.01 -3.69 20.75
C ALA A 214 -11.46 -2.26 20.64
N LEU A 215 -11.27 -1.74 19.41
CA LEU A 215 -10.91 -0.35 19.15
C LEU A 215 -12.03 0.61 19.56
N VAL A 216 -13.31 0.26 19.30
CA VAL A 216 -14.47 1.05 19.74
C VAL A 216 -14.69 0.95 21.25
N GLY A 217 -14.64 -0.26 21.82
CA GLY A 217 -14.94 -0.52 23.23
C GLY A 217 -13.93 0.13 24.18
N ALA A 218 -12.65 0.15 23.84
CA ALA A 218 -11.61 0.84 24.62
C ALA A 218 -11.67 2.38 24.51
N GLN A 219 -12.49 2.92 23.60
CA GLN A 219 -12.64 4.36 23.37
C GLN A 219 -14.00 4.92 23.78
N ALA A 220 -15.02 4.08 24.03
CA ALA A 220 -16.30 4.50 24.61
C ALA A 220 -16.17 5.15 26.00
N GLU A 221 -15.01 5.05 26.65
CA GLU A 221 -14.66 5.77 27.88
C GLU A 221 -14.19 7.23 27.65
N ASN A 222 -14.03 7.69 26.39
CA ASN A 222 -13.75 9.09 26.01
C ASN A 222 -14.86 9.64 25.09
N THR A 223 -15.70 10.51 25.62
CA THR A 223 -17.10 10.73 25.21
C THR A 223 -17.38 11.70 24.04
N ASP A 224 -16.43 11.98 23.14
CA ASP A 224 -16.62 13.00 22.06
C ASP A 224 -16.43 12.48 20.62
N GLN A 225 -16.49 11.17 20.37
CA GLN A 225 -16.22 10.61 19.04
C GLN A 225 -17.48 10.49 18.16
N ASP A 226 -17.41 11.01 16.93
CA ASP A 226 -18.45 10.89 15.91
C ASP A 226 -18.41 9.48 15.28
N LEU A 227 -19.51 8.73 15.42
CA LEU A 227 -19.66 7.39 14.84
C LEU A 227 -19.41 7.39 13.32
N ASP A 228 -19.80 8.44 12.60
CA ASP A 228 -19.62 8.50 11.16
C ASP A 228 -18.14 8.66 10.76
N GLU A 229 -17.32 9.32 11.60
CA GLU A 229 -15.85 9.36 11.38
C GLU A 229 -15.24 7.97 11.55
N LEU A 230 -15.65 7.24 12.58
CA LEU A 230 -15.18 5.88 12.81
C LEU A 230 -15.54 4.99 11.61
N LEU A 231 -16.81 4.97 11.19
CA LEU A 231 -17.28 4.17 10.06
C LEU A 231 -16.53 4.52 8.77
N ALA A 232 -16.32 5.82 8.50
CA ALA A 232 -15.55 6.28 7.34
C ALA A 232 -14.10 5.74 7.36
N ASN A 233 -13.46 5.70 8.53
CA ASN A 233 -12.11 5.17 8.68
C ASN A 233 -12.07 3.63 8.63
N CYS A 234 -13.15 2.93 9.00
CA CYS A 234 -13.26 1.47 8.80
C CYS A 234 -13.35 1.14 7.29
N ALA A 235 -14.14 1.91 6.54
CA ALA A 235 -14.18 1.82 5.08
C ALA A 235 -12.80 2.13 4.46
N LEU A 236 -12.08 3.14 4.96
CA LEU A 236 -10.70 3.41 4.54
C LEU A 236 -9.80 2.20 4.74
N LEU A 237 -9.83 1.58 5.93
CA LEU A 237 -8.99 0.43 6.24
C LEU A 237 -9.29 -0.76 5.33
N LEU A 238 -10.57 -1.07 5.12
CA LEU A 238 -11.00 -2.12 4.21
C LEU A 238 -10.41 -1.90 2.81
N ILE A 239 -10.74 -0.76 2.18
CA ILE A 239 -10.37 -0.47 0.78
C ILE A 239 -8.84 -0.36 0.63
N ALA A 240 -8.19 0.44 1.47
CA ALA A 240 -6.76 0.66 1.38
C ALA A 240 -5.94 -0.59 1.71
N GLY A 241 -6.45 -1.45 2.60
CA GLY A 241 -5.77 -2.65 3.07
C GLY A 241 -5.69 -3.77 2.04
N HIS A 242 -6.74 -3.97 1.24
CA HIS A 242 -6.76 -5.11 0.31
C HIS A 242 -6.33 -4.76 -1.12
N GLU A 243 -6.78 -3.64 -1.70
CA GLU A 243 -6.47 -3.31 -3.10
C GLU A 243 -4.97 -3.12 -3.33
N THR A 244 -4.31 -2.35 -2.46
CA THR A 244 -2.88 -2.05 -2.61
C THR A 244 -2.01 -3.29 -2.42
N THR A 245 -2.36 -4.16 -1.47
CA THR A 245 -1.64 -5.42 -1.22
C THR A 245 -1.88 -6.44 -2.33
N THR A 246 -3.10 -6.48 -2.90
CA THR A 246 -3.39 -7.27 -4.11
C THR A 246 -2.43 -6.91 -5.24
N HIS A 247 -2.32 -5.61 -5.53
CA HIS A 247 -1.41 -5.13 -6.57
C HIS A 247 0.05 -5.43 -6.22
N PHE A 248 0.45 -5.28 -4.97
CA PHE A 248 1.81 -5.61 -4.54
C PHE A 248 2.15 -7.07 -4.84
N ILE A 249 1.33 -8.02 -4.38
CA ILE A 249 1.55 -9.45 -4.57
C ILE A 249 1.62 -9.77 -6.06
N GLY A 250 0.69 -9.26 -6.87
CA GLY A 250 0.68 -9.48 -8.31
C GLY A 250 1.93 -8.91 -8.99
N ASN A 251 2.28 -7.65 -8.72
CA ASN A 251 3.43 -6.98 -9.32
C ASN A 251 4.75 -7.65 -8.91
N ALA A 252 4.90 -7.98 -7.62
CA ALA A 252 6.09 -8.65 -7.08
C ALA A 252 6.28 -10.05 -7.69
N THR A 253 5.19 -10.81 -7.82
CA THR A 253 5.21 -12.12 -8.47
C THR A 253 5.63 -11.98 -9.94
N LEU A 254 5.02 -11.07 -10.70
CA LEU A 254 5.40 -10.83 -12.09
C LEU A 254 6.86 -10.39 -12.23
N ALA A 255 7.35 -9.53 -11.33
CA ALA A 255 8.74 -9.09 -11.33
C ALA A 255 9.69 -10.28 -11.14
N LEU A 256 9.47 -11.13 -10.13
CA LEU A 256 10.29 -12.33 -9.92
C LEU A 256 10.24 -13.31 -11.11
N LEU A 257 9.07 -13.48 -11.74
CA LEU A 257 8.93 -14.36 -12.91
C LEU A 257 9.63 -13.81 -14.17
N ARG A 258 9.75 -12.48 -14.29
CA ARG A 258 10.53 -11.82 -15.36
C ARG A 258 12.03 -11.79 -15.07
N HIS A 259 12.43 -12.00 -13.83
CA HIS A 259 13.81 -11.96 -13.36
C HIS A 259 14.18 -13.26 -12.62
N PRO A 260 14.29 -14.40 -13.33
CA PRO A 260 14.47 -15.71 -12.70
C PRO A 260 15.72 -15.81 -11.81
N HIS A 261 16.80 -15.09 -12.14
CA HIS A 261 17.99 -15.03 -11.28
C HIS A 261 17.71 -14.40 -9.91
N ALA A 262 16.83 -13.39 -9.84
CA ALA A 262 16.42 -12.80 -8.57
C ALA A 262 15.54 -13.78 -7.77
N ALA A 263 14.65 -14.51 -8.45
CA ALA A 263 13.87 -15.58 -7.82
C ALA A 263 14.77 -16.70 -7.24
N ASP A 264 15.78 -17.13 -7.99
CA ASP A 264 16.75 -18.15 -7.55
C ASP A 264 17.60 -17.66 -6.37
N GLN A 265 18.00 -16.39 -6.38
CA GLN A 265 18.69 -15.78 -5.24
C GLN A 265 17.85 -15.91 -3.98
N LEU A 266 16.56 -15.55 -4.02
CA LEU A 266 15.66 -15.68 -2.86
C LEU A 266 15.41 -17.12 -2.42
N ARG A 267 15.33 -18.07 -3.36
CA ARG A 267 15.24 -19.50 -3.02
C ARG A 267 16.48 -19.98 -2.26
N SER A 268 17.67 -19.53 -2.68
CA SER A 268 18.94 -19.92 -2.05
C SER A 268 19.27 -19.15 -0.77
N ARG A 269 18.74 -17.94 -0.62
CA ARG A 269 18.95 -17.03 0.51
C ARG A 269 17.61 -16.47 1.04
N PRO A 270 16.81 -17.28 1.75
CA PRO A 270 15.55 -16.82 2.33
C PRO A 270 15.71 -15.67 3.34
N ASP A 271 16.90 -15.50 3.92
CA ASP A 271 17.27 -14.36 4.78
C ASP A 271 17.13 -13.00 4.09
N LEU A 272 17.16 -12.95 2.76
CA LEU A 272 16.97 -11.72 1.97
C LEU A 272 15.51 -11.29 1.85
N MET A 273 14.54 -12.13 2.23
CA MET A 273 13.11 -11.86 2.00
C MET A 273 12.64 -10.48 2.53
N PRO A 274 13.03 -10.02 3.73
CA PRO A 274 12.66 -8.68 4.20
C PRO A 274 13.18 -7.55 3.31
N ALA A 275 14.43 -7.65 2.82
CA ALA A 275 15.00 -6.66 1.92
C ALA A 275 14.39 -6.74 0.52
N ALA A 276 14.06 -7.96 0.07
CA ALA A 276 13.40 -8.20 -1.19
C ALA A 276 12.00 -7.57 -1.26
N VAL A 277 11.23 -7.64 -0.18
CA VAL A 277 9.94 -6.95 -0.07
C VAL A 277 10.09 -5.44 -0.28
N GLU A 278 11.08 -4.80 0.35
CA GLU A 278 11.33 -3.37 0.15
C GLU A 278 11.75 -3.05 -1.30
N GLU A 279 12.64 -3.87 -1.87
CA GLU A 279 13.10 -3.67 -3.25
C GLU A 279 11.96 -3.89 -4.26
N LEU A 280 11.09 -4.88 -4.05
CA LEU A 280 9.94 -5.13 -4.93
C LEU A 280 8.89 -4.01 -4.82
N LEU A 281 8.67 -3.47 -3.62
CA LEU A 281 7.82 -2.29 -3.41
C LEU A 281 8.40 -1.05 -4.07
N ARG A 282 9.72 -0.85 -4.01
CA ARG A 282 10.41 0.22 -4.76
C ARG A 282 10.24 -0.01 -6.27
N TYR A 283 10.58 -1.20 -6.73
CA TYR A 283 10.66 -1.54 -8.14
C TYR A 283 9.31 -1.39 -8.84
N ASP A 284 8.21 -1.93 -8.30
CA ASP A 284 6.90 -1.78 -8.92
C ASP A 284 5.81 -1.41 -7.89
N ALA A 285 5.72 -0.11 -7.60
CA ALA A 285 4.88 0.42 -6.53
C ALA A 285 3.38 0.21 -6.82
N PRO A 286 2.60 -0.32 -5.87
CA PRO A 286 1.14 -0.43 -6.01
C PRO A 286 0.44 0.93 -6.15
N VAL A 287 0.86 1.89 -5.33
CA VAL A 287 0.36 3.27 -5.33
C VAL A 287 1.37 4.15 -6.04
N GLN A 288 0.91 4.82 -7.08
CA GLN A 288 1.75 5.52 -8.05
C GLN A 288 1.89 7.00 -7.75
N LEU A 289 0.86 7.63 -7.19
CA LEU A 289 0.90 9.05 -6.87
C LEU A 289 0.18 9.40 -5.57
N MET A 290 0.53 10.55 -5.01
CA MET A 290 -0.20 11.19 -3.91
C MET A 290 -0.60 12.60 -4.35
N LEU A 291 -1.83 13.00 -4.04
CA LEU A 291 -2.30 14.35 -4.33
C LEU A 291 -2.03 15.26 -3.13
N ARG A 292 -1.54 16.47 -3.40
CA ARG A 292 -1.44 17.56 -2.44
C ARG A 292 -2.05 18.84 -3.00
N ARG A 293 -2.49 19.73 -2.10
CA ARG A 293 -2.97 21.08 -2.46
C ARG A 293 -2.19 22.14 -1.68
N ALA A 294 -1.68 23.15 -2.36
CA ALA A 294 -0.99 24.25 -1.70
C ALA A 294 -1.95 25.05 -0.81
N ARG A 295 -1.60 25.19 0.47
CA ARG A 295 -2.36 25.97 1.47
C ARG A 295 -2.06 27.47 1.45
N ARG A 296 -0.98 27.83 0.78
CA ARG A 296 -0.45 29.18 0.59
C ARG A 296 0.56 29.12 -0.55
N ASP A 297 0.95 30.29 -1.04
CA ASP A 297 2.08 30.40 -1.94
C ASP A 297 3.36 29.82 -1.27
N LEU A 298 4.06 28.95 -1.98
CA LEU A 298 5.29 28.31 -1.50
C LEU A 298 6.27 28.02 -2.63
N ASP A 299 7.56 28.00 -2.30
CA ASP A 299 8.60 27.50 -3.21
C ASP A 299 8.76 25.99 -3.03
N LEU A 300 8.64 25.25 -4.14
CA LEU A 300 9.00 23.85 -4.21
C LEU A 300 9.98 23.66 -5.36
N ALA A 301 11.20 23.25 -5.04
CA ALA A 301 12.26 23.01 -6.03
C ALA A 301 12.51 24.20 -6.98
N GLY A 302 12.48 25.44 -6.46
CA GLY A 302 12.68 26.64 -7.28
C GLY A 302 11.48 27.04 -8.15
N ARG A 303 10.32 26.40 -7.94
CA ARG A 303 9.05 26.75 -8.58
C ARG A 303 8.09 27.33 -7.56
N THR A 304 7.48 28.46 -7.89
CA THR A 304 6.39 29.05 -7.09
C THR A 304 5.10 28.29 -7.36
N ILE A 305 4.60 27.61 -6.33
CA ILE A 305 3.29 26.97 -6.32
C ILE A 305 2.32 27.94 -5.64
N THR A 306 1.29 28.36 -6.35
CA THR A 306 0.32 29.31 -5.79
C THR A 306 -0.72 28.59 -4.94
N GLU A 307 -1.30 29.30 -3.98
CA GLU A 307 -2.40 28.80 -3.16
C GLU A 307 -3.50 28.12 -4.00
N GLY A 308 -4.01 27.00 -3.51
CA GLY A 308 -5.06 26.22 -4.15
C GLY A 308 -4.60 25.33 -5.31
N GLN A 309 -3.37 25.48 -5.82
CA GLN A 309 -2.87 24.60 -6.88
C GLN A 309 -2.62 23.18 -6.37
N THR A 310 -2.89 22.22 -7.25
CA THR A 310 -2.63 20.79 -7.01
C THR A 310 -1.20 20.43 -7.37
N VAL A 311 -0.59 19.59 -6.55
CA VAL A 311 0.70 18.94 -6.78
C VAL A 311 0.50 17.43 -6.75
N LEU A 312 0.78 16.76 -7.86
CA LEU A 312 0.76 15.31 -7.99
C LEU A 312 2.16 14.77 -7.72
N LEU A 313 2.33 14.07 -6.61
CA LEU A 313 3.60 13.48 -6.19
C LEU A 313 3.70 12.07 -6.75
N VAL A 314 4.44 11.87 -7.85
CA VAL A 314 4.52 10.59 -8.56
C VAL A 314 5.55 9.68 -7.88
N GLY A 315 5.15 9.06 -6.77
CA GLY A 315 5.97 8.15 -5.97
C GLY A 315 6.59 6.99 -6.76
N GLY A 316 5.86 6.45 -7.75
CA GLY A 316 6.40 5.40 -8.61
C GLY A 316 7.56 5.87 -9.50
N ALA A 317 7.55 7.14 -9.94
CA ALA A 317 8.66 7.74 -10.66
C ALA A 317 9.85 8.01 -9.72
N ALA A 318 9.57 8.55 -8.53
CA ALA A 318 10.57 8.79 -7.49
C ALA A 318 11.30 7.51 -7.06
N ASN A 319 10.61 6.37 -7.02
CA ASN A 319 11.21 5.08 -6.72
C ASN A 319 12.17 4.57 -7.80
N ARG A 320 12.13 5.15 -9.00
CA ARG A 320 13.02 4.86 -10.13
C ARG A 320 13.95 6.03 -10.45
N ASP A 321 14.16 6.93 -9.51
CA ASP A 321 15.05 8.08 -9.68
C ASP A 321 16.53 7.65 -9.56
N PRO A 322 17.35 7.75 -10.61
CA PRO A 322 18.75 7.35 -10.58
C PRO A 322 19.61 8.22 -9.67
N ALA A 323 19.16 9.43 -9.31
CA ALA A 323 19.88 10.28 -8.34
C ALA A 323 19.89 9.69 -6.92
N VAL A 324 18.92 8.81 -6.63
CA VAL A 324 18.76 8.18 -5.31
C VAL A 324 18.97 6.66 -5.38
N PHE A 325 18.57 6.03 -6.48
CA PHE A 325 18.67 4.59 -6.70
C PHE A 325 19.53 4.31 -7.96
N PRO A 326 20.84 4.12 -7.84
CA PRO A 326 21.70 3.76 -8.97
C PRO A 326 21.19 2.50 -9.70
N ASP A 327 21.20 2.47 -11.03
CA ASP A 327 20.60 1.38 -11.82
C ASP A 327 19.16 1.04 -11.36
N PRO A 328 18.22 2.01 -11.40
CA PRO A 328 16.90 1.86 -10.78
C PRO A 328 16.03 0.79 -11.42
N HIS A 329 16.43 0.30 -12.61
CA HIS A 329 15.76 -0.75 -13.38
C HIS A 329 16.28 -2.16 -13.10
N VAL A 330 17.26 -2.32 -12.22
CA VAL A 330 17.73 -3.62 -11.75
C VAL A 330 17.07 -3.94 -10.40
N LEU A 331 16.58 -5.17 -10.26
CA LEU A 331 16.19 -5.74 -8.97
C LEU A 331 17.45 -6.11 -8.20
N ASP A 332 17.69 -5.42 -7.09
CA ASP A 332 18.82 -5.64 -6.20
C ASP A 332 18.35 -5.69 -4.74
N PHE A 333 18.36 -6.88 -4.15
CA PHE A 333 17.91 -7.10 -2.77
C PHE A 333 18.94 -6.68 -1.71
N GLU A 334 20.16 -6.34 -2.13
CA GLU A 334 21.24 -5.88 -1.25
C GLU A 334 21.51 -4.38 -1.44
N ARG A 335 20.65 -3.70 -2.22
CA ARG A 335 20.72 -2.28 -2.52
C ARG A 335 20.91 -1.43 -1.26
N PRO A 336 22.02 -0.67 -1.14
CA PRO A 336 22.24 0.21 0.01
C PRO A 336 21.23 1.36 0.03
N GLY A 337 20.81 1.74 1.24
CA GLY A 337 19.49 2.31 1.48
C GLY A 337 19.26 3.77 1.06
N ALA A 338 18.14 3.96 0.36
CA ALA A 338 17.28 5.14 0.43
C ALA A 338 15.82 4.68 0.60
N ARG A 339 14.98 5.47 1.27
CA ARG A 339 13.58 5.10 1.51
C ARG A 339 12.76 5.25 0.22
N HIS A 340 12.12 4.17 -0.22
CA HIS A 340 11.14 4.24 -1.30
C HIS A 340 9.83 4.92 -0.82
N MET A 341 9.05 5.43 -1.77
CA MET A 341 7.83 6.22 -1.59
C MET A 341 6.54 5.38 -1.65
N SER A 342 6.63 4.05 -1.75
CA SER A 342 5.45 3.17 -1.92
C SER A 342 4.52 3.17 -0.70
N PHE A 343 5.02 3.58 0.47
CA PHE A 343 4.24 3.80 1.68
C PHE A 343 4.02 5.29 2.00
N GLY A 344 4.35 6.20 1.07
CA GLY A 344 4.38 7.63 1.32
C GLY A 344 5.48 8.07 2.28
N HIS A 345 5.40 9.32 2.73
CA HIS A 345 6.34 9.92 3.67
C HIS A 345 5.62 10.96 4.55
N GLY A 346 6.19 11.29 5.70
CA GLY A 346 5.66 12.31 6.61
C GLY A 346 4.46 11.82 7.44
N PRO A 347 3.56 12.73 7.85
CA PRO A 347 2.42 12.42 8.72
C PRO A 347 1.52 11.29 8.18
N HIS A 348 1.39 11.20 6.86
CA HIS A 348 0.56 10.21 6.18
C HIS A 348 1.32 8.93 5.79
N PHE A 349 2.48 8.64 6.41
CA PHE A 349 3.14 7.35 6.21
C PHE A 349 2.17 6.20 6.46
N CYS A 350 2.15 5.23 5.53
CA CYS A 350 1.15 4.18 5.47
C CYS A 350 1.01 3.45 6.82
N LEU A 351 -0.22 3.40 7.33
CA LEU A 351 -0.51 2.77 8.61
C LEU A 351 -0.36 1.24 8.51
N GLY A 352 -0.78 0.64 7.41
CA GLY A 352 -0.70 -0.80 7.15
C GLY A 352 0.65 -1.30 6.67
N ALA A 353 1.70 -0.47 6.69
CA ALA A 353 2.98 -0.81 6.06
C ALA A 353 3.66 -2.04 6.66
N ALA A 354 3.48 -2.33 7.95
CA ALA A 354 4.00 -3.55 8.56
C ALA A 354 3.22 -4.80 8.13
N LEU A 355 1.90 -4.67 7.97
CA LEU A 355 1.03 -5.78 7.54
C LEU A 355 1.27 -6.14 6.08
N ALA A 356 1.31 -5.16 5.18
CA ALA A 356 1.61 -5.39 3.76
C ALA A 356 2.97 -6.08 3.54
N ARG A 357 3.99 -5.72 4.34
CA ARG A 357 5.30 -6.39 4.32
C ARG A 357 5.21 -7.84 4.78
N LEU A 358 4.47 -8.10 5.85
CA LEU A 358 4.29 -9.43 6.40
C LEU A 358 3.57 -10.35 5.40
N GLU A 359 2.47 -9.88 4.82
CA GLU A 359 1.72 -10.60 3.78
C GLU A 359 2.59 -10.88 2.56
N GLY A 360 3.27 -9.86 2.02
CA GLY A 360 4.17 -10.04 0.88
C GLY A 360 5.28 -11.03 1.14
N ALA A 361 5.95 -10.97 2.30
CA ALA A 361 7.01 -11.92 2.65
C ALA A 361 6.49 -13.37 2.68
N ILE A 362 5.36 -13.61 3.36
CA ILE A 362 4.78 -14.97 3.48
C ILE A 362 4.36 -15.50 2.12
N VAL A 363 3.71 -14.67 1.31
CA VAL A 363 3.24 -15.05 -0.03
C VAL A 363 4.41 -15.37 -0.95
N LEU A 364 5.40 -14.47 -1.04
CA LEU A 364 6.53 -14.64 -1.94
C LEU A 364 7.39 -15.85 -1.54
N GLU A 365 7.64 -16.04 -0.24
CA GLU A 365 8.32 -17.23 0.29
C GLU A 365 7.56 -18.51 -0.09
N THR A 366 6.24 -18.52 0.10
CA THR A 366 5.40 -19.67 -0.24
C THR A 366 5.41 -19.98 -1.73
N LEU A 367 5.22 -18.97 -2.59
CA LEU A 367 5.24 -19.14 -4.04
C LEU A 367 6.57 -19.72 -4.53
N LEU A 368 7.70 -19.25 -3.97
CA LEU A 368 9.03 -19.69 -4.38
C LEU A 368 9.40 -21.09 -3.90
N THR A 369 8.87 -21.53 -2.76
CA THR A 369 9.24 -22.79 -2.10
C THR A 369 8.25 -23.92 -2.34
N ARG A 370 6.95 -23.63 -2.46
CA ARG A 370 5.89 -24.64 -2.58
C ARG A 370 5.40 -24.89 -4.01
N LEU A 371 5.73 -24.01 -4.95
CA LEU A 371 5.32 -24.15 -6.36
C LEU A 371 6.57 -24.37 -7.23
N PRO A 372 7.10 -25.61 -7.28
CA PRO A 372 8.26 -25.92 -8.10
C PRO A 372 7.97 -25.65 -9.58
N GLY A 373 8.94 -25.09 -10.30
CA GLY A 373 8.77 -24.78 -11.72
C GLY A 373 7.78 -23.65 -12.02
N LEU A 374 7.44 -22.82 -11.02
CA LEU A 374 6.57 -21.65 -11.20
C LEU A 374 7.05 -20.76 -12.36
N ARG A 375 6.16 -20.55 -13.34
CA ARG A 375 6.41 -19.76 -14.55
C ARG A 375 5.12 -19.09 -15.02
N LEU A 376 5.26 -18.05 -15.85
CA LEU A 376 4.11 -17.47 -16.57
C LEU A 376 3.45 -18.52 -17.47
N ASP A 377 2.12 -18.50 -17.54
CA ASP A 377 1.32 -19.45 -18.33
C ASP A 377 0.21 -18.75 -19.10
N GLY A 378 0.48 -18.33 -20.33
CA GLY A 378 -0.55 -17.77 -21.20
C GLY A 378 -0.19 -16.41 -21.79
N ALA A 379 -1.20 -15.55 -21.93
CA ALA A 379 -1.12 -14.26 -22.61
C ALA A 379 -0.33 -13.22 -21.79
N ALA A 380 -0.02 -12.08 -22.42
CA ALA A 380 0.64 -10.97 -21.75
C ALA A 380 -0.14 -10.52 -20.49
N PRO A 381 0.55 -10.15 -19.40
CA PRO A 381 -0.10 -9.68 -18.17
C PRO A 381 -1.04 -8.51 -18.44
N GLN A 382 -2.21 -8.53 -17.82
CA GLN A 382 -3.22 -7.50 -18.01
C GLN A 382 -3.15 -6.47 -16.87
N TRP A 383 -3.14 -5.19 -17.22
CA TRP A 383 -2.99 -4.08 -16.28
C TRP A 383 -4.30 -3.33 -16.11
N GLN A 384 -4.58 -2.91 -14.87
CA GLN A 384 -5.68 -2.00 -14.61
C GLN A 384 -5.43 -0.62 -15.22
N ARG A 385 -6.51 0.09 -15.53
CA ARG A 385 -6.45 1.46 -16.06
C ARG A 385 -6.67 2.47 -14.94
N SER A 386 -5.58 2.85 -14.27
CA SER A 386 -5.60 3.82 -13.17
C SER A 386 -4.37 4.72 -13.22
N LEU A 387 -4.51 5.99 -12.80
CA LEU A 387 -3.35 6.86 -12.56
C LEU A 387 -2.76 6.64 -11.19
N ASN A 388 -3.62 6.34 -10.21
CA ASN A 388 -3.23 6.28 -8.82
C ASN A 388 -2.68 4.91 -8.43
N PHE A 389 -3.16 3.86 -9.09
CA PHE A 389 -2.81 2.49 -8.78
C PHE A 389 -2.18 1.82 -9.99
N ARG A 390 -1.17 0.98 -9.75
CA ARG A 390 -0.57 0.11 -10.75
C ARG A 390 -0.65 -1.32 -10.25
N GLY A 391 -1.39 -2.15 -10.97
CA GLY A 391 -1.66 -3.51 -10.58
C GLY A 391 -2.16 -4.34 -11.74
N LEU A 392 -1.93 -5.65 -11.63
CA LEU A 392 -2.43 -6.62 -12.58
C LEU A 392 -3.90 -6.92 -12.31
N THR A 393 -4.71 -7.03 -13.37
CA THR A 393 -6.07 -7.56 -13.29
C THR A 393 -6.08 -9.08 -13.40
N ARG A 394 -5.04 -9.67 -14.01
CA ARG A 394 -4.87 -11.11 -14.21
C ARG A 394 -3.39 -11.46 -14.37
N LEU A 395 -2.96 -12.56 -13.76
CA LEU A 395 -1.61 -13.10 -13.92
C LEU A 395 -1.65 -14.64 -13.89
N ASP A 396 -1.75 -15.23 -15.08
CA ASP A 396 -1.78 -16.68 -15.23
C ASP A 396 -0.38 -17.29 -15.06
N VAL A 397 -0.29 -18.33 -14.22
CA VAL A 397 0.94 -19.06 -13.95
C VAL A 397 0.70 -20.57 -13.97
N ALA A 398 1.77 -21.31 -14.25
CA ALA A 398 1.82 -22.76 -14.13
C ALA A 398 3.02 -23.18 -13.30
N PHE A 399 2.91 -24.33 -12.66
CA PHE A 399 3.92 -24.95 -11.81
C PHE A 399 3.76 -26.48 -11.86
N THR A 400 4.78 -27.21 -11.45
CA THR A 400 4.79 -28.67 -11.47
C THR A 400 3.90 -29.20 -10.33
N PRO A 401 2.83 -29.96 -10.64
CA PRO A 401 2.06 -30.66 -9.61
C PRO A 401 2.96 -31.69 -8.89
N PRO A 402 2.71 -31.99 -7.61
CA PRO A 402 3.33 -33.11 -6.94
C PRO A 402 3.02 -34.39 -7.72
N SER A 403 4.04 -35.16 -8.09
CA SER A 403 3.85 -36.49 -8.66
C SER A 403 3.30 -37.44 -7.60
N ASP A 404 2.29 -38.24 -7.93
CA ASP A 404 1.64 -39.22 -7.04
C ASP A 404 2.60 -40.25 -6.39
N GLU A 405 3.85 -40.37 -6.86
CA GLU A 405 4.81 -41.38 -6.42
C GLU A 405 5.37 -41.20 -5.00
N HIS A 406 5.04 -40.14 -4.25
CA HIS A 406 5.57 -39.91 -2.89
C HIS A 406 4.53 -39.78 -1.77
N HIS A 407 3.24 -40.01 -2.02
CA HIS A 407 2.19 -39.96 -0.98
C HIS A 407 2.15 -41.19 -0.03
N ARG A 408 3.30 -41.83 0.23
CA ARG A 408 3.50 -42.82 1.31
C ARG A 408 4.62 -42.44 2.29
N GLY A 409 4.89 -41.16 2.49
CA GLY A 409 5.88 -40.69 3.47
C GLY A 409 5.42 -39.44 4.22
N THR A 410 4.95 -39.66 5.45
CA THR A 410 4.89 -38.78 6.65
C THR A 410 4.68 -37.26 6.48
N PRO A 411 3.68 -36.64 7.14
CA PRO A 411 3.54 -35.18 7.15
C PRO A 411 4.72 -34.54 7.90
N THR A 412 5.47 -33.69 7.19
CA THR A 412 6.48 -32.84 7.82
C THR A 412 5.75 -31.64 8.41
N VAL A 413 5.47 -31.72 9.72
CA VAL A 413 5.06 -30.56 10.51
C VAL A 413 6.24 -29.59 10.57
N LEU A 414 6.07 -28.38 10.05
CA LEU A 414 7.03 -27.31 10.27
C LEU A 414 7.09 -27.03 11.78
N SER A 415 8.24 -27.30 12.38
CA SER A 415 8.56 -26.91 13.74
C SER A 415 8.50 -25.39 13.86
N ALA A 416 7.68 -24.90 14.78
CA ALA A 416 7.73 -23.54 15.28
C ALA A 416 9.13 -23.29 15.89
N GLY A 417 10.01 -22.66 15.12
CA GLY A 417 11.40 -22.47 15.52
C GLY A 417 12.21 -21.62 14.55
N SER A 418 11.77 -20.39 14.30
CA SER A 418 12.65 -19.35 13.72
C SER A 418 13.07 -18.39 14.84
N PRO A 419 14.38 -18.10 15.03
CA PRO A 419 14.85 -17.29 16.15
C PRO A 419 14.70 -15.81 15.80
N TYR A 420 13.47 -15.29 15.79
CA TYR A 420 13.26 -13.85 15.93
C TYR A 420 13.30 -13.49 17.43
N GLY A 421 14.46 -13.73 18.04
CA GLY A 421 14.82 -13.16 19.33
C GLY A 421 15.31 -11.73 19.11
N VAL A 422 14.58 -10.77 19.66
CA VAL A 422 14.97 -9.36 19.65
C VAL A 422 16.25 -9.22 20.49
N GLY A 423 17.39 -9.13 19.82
CA GLY A 423 18.63 -8.62 20.40
C GLY A 423 18.45 -7.12 20.67
N SER A 424 18.39 -6.76 21.94
CA SER A 424 18.51 -5.39 22.41
C SER A 424 19.82 -4.78 21.90
N ALA A 425 19.71 -3.74 21.07
CA ALA A 425 20.85 -2.87 20.79
C ALA A 425 21.28 -2.18 22.09
N PRO A 426 22.57 -2.13 22.42
CA PRO A 426 23.04 -1.49 23.63
C PRO A 426 22.86 0.04 23.53
N HIS A 427 22.38 0.62 24.63
CA HIS A 427 22.41 2.06 24.88
C HIS A 427 23.80 2.64 24.56
N ALA A 428 23.83 3.57 23.60
CA ALA A 428 24.97 4.47 23.45
C ALA A 428 25.09 5.30 24.72
N GLY A 429 26.11 4.98 25.52
CA GLY A 429 26.44 5.64 26.75
C GLY A 429 26.83 7.10 26.53
N SER A 430 26.49 7.88 27.55
CA SER A 430 26.94 9.23 27.86
C SER A 430 28.40 9.51 27.51
N CYS A 431 28.63 10.65 26.85
CA CYS A 431 29.95 11.29 26.76
C CYS A 431 30.54 11.54 28.16
N PRO A 432 31.81 11.16 28.43
CA PRO A 432 32.50 11.63 29.63
C PRO A 432 33.09 13.02 29.37
N VAL A 433 32.65 13.99 30.16
CA VAL A 433 33.31 15.29 30.34
C VAL A 433 34.67 15.04 30.98
N ARG A 434 35.75 15.50 30.34
CA ARG A 434 37.10 15.52 30.93
C ARG A 434 37.15 16.54 32.07
N PRO A 435 37.72 16.22 33.24
CA PRO A 435 38.07 17.23 34.23
C PRO A 435 39.36 17.95 33.79
N GLY A 436 39.32 19.28 33.70
CA GLY A 436 40.51 20.11 33.56
C GLY A 436 41.26 20.21 34.88
N PRO A 437 42.61 20.20 34.89
CA PRO A 437 43.38 20.42 36.10
C PRO A 437 43.33 21.90 36.49
N GLY A 438 43.26 22.12 37.81
CA GLY A 438 42.98 23.40 38.43
C GLY A 438 44.05 24.48 38.28
N GLN A 439 43.59 25.67 38.68
CA GLN A 439 44.36 26.89 38.89
C GLN A 439 45.58 26.65 39.80
N VAL A 440 46.70 27.25 39.40
CA VAL A 440 47.74 27.72 40.33
C VAL A 440 47.68 29.24 40.26
N ALA A 441 47.42 29.84 41.42
CA ALA A 441 47.51 31.28 41.66
C ALA A 441 48.99 31.68 41.87
N ASP A 442 49.33 32.90 41.48
CA ASP A 442 50.02 33.92 42.31
C ASP A 442 50.80 34.92 41.45
N ALA A 443 50.32 36.17 41.43
CA ALA A 443 51.05 37.44 41.64
C ALA A 443 50.20 38.62 41.17
#